data_AF-A0A6B3GPM1-F1
#
_entry.id   AF-A0A6B3GPM1-F1
#
_cell.length_a   1.000
_cell.length_b   1.000
_cell.length_c   1.000
_cell.angle_alpha   90.00
_cell.angle_beta   90.00
_cell.angle_gamma   90.00
#
_symmetry.space_group_name_H-M   'P 1'
#
loop_
_entity.id
_entity.type
_entity.pdbx_description
1 polymer ?
#
loop_
_entity_poly.entity_id
_entity_poly.type
_entity_poly.pdbx_seq_one_letter_code
_entity_poly.pdbx_strand_id
1 'polypeptide(L)'
;MPSFDTPEPVSAVVELDAGTARITAGKRTDTVVEVLPANGADQDDVRAVQQTQISCSGGRLTVKTPKKRTLFGKPGSVVVSIELPAGSDVWGTSAL
;
A
#
# COMPACT_ATOMS: atom_id res chain seq x y z
N MET A 1 -11.21 -1.96 3.22
CA MET A 1 -10.15 -1.20 3.92
C MET A 1 -9.71 -2.00 5.13
N PRO A 2 -8.57 -2.71 5.09
CA PRO A 2 -8.01 -3.34 6.28
C PRO A 2 -7.56 -2.28 7.32
N SER A 3 -7.89 -2.53 8.57
CA SER A 3 -7.44 -1.76 9.74
C SER A 3 -6.69 -2.67 10.70
N PHE A 4 -5.65 -2.15 11.34
CA PHE A 4 -4.79 -2.89 12.27
C PHE A 4 -4.59 -2.08 13.55
N ASP A 5 -4.80 -2.73 14.70
CA ASP A 5 -4.51 -2.14 16.00
C ASP A 5 -2.99 -1.96 16.15
N THR A 6 -2.56 -0.70 16.21
CA THR A 6 -1.15 -0.29 16.24
C THR A 6 -1.02 0.88 17.22
N PRO A 7 -1.14 0.62 18.52
CA PRO A 7 -1.09 1.67 19.55
C PRO A 7 0.29 2.31 19.66
N GLU A 8 1.33 1.62 19.18
CA GLU A 8 2.70 2.11 19.07
C GLU A 8 3.07 2.40 17.61
N PRO A 9 4.05 3.30 17.36
CA PRO A 9 4.57 3.54 16.02
C PRO A 9 5.02 2.25 15.32
N VAL A 10 4.79 2.19 14.00
CA VAL A 10 5.08 1.01 13.18
C VAL A 10 6.18 1.27 12.17
N SER A 11 6.77 0.21 11.64
CA SER A 11 7.57 0.26 10.43
C SER A 11 6.71 -0.08 9.21
N ALA A 12 6.40 0.91 8.37
CA ALA A 12 5.66 0.73 7.13
C ALA A 12 6.60 0.51 5.94
N VAL A 13 6.44 -0.62 5.26
CA VAL A 13 7.15 -0.95 4.02
C VAL A 13 6.16 -0.96 2.87
N VAL A 14 6.41 -0.12 1.87
CA VAL A 14 5.55 0.06 0.72
C VAL A 14 6.35 -0.24 -0.54
N GLU A 15 6.01 -1.35 -1.20
CA GLU A 15 6.59 -1.77 -2.48
C GLU A 15 5.55 -1.58 -3.57
N LEU A 16 5.73 -0.56 -4.41
CA LEU A 16 4.86 -0.26 -5.55
C LEU A 16 5.57 -0.52 -6.88
N ASP A 17 4.91 -1.24 -7.78
CA ASP A 17 5.40 -1.42 -9.15
C ASP A 17 5.03 -0.20 -10.01
N ALA A 18 3.77 0.23 -9.92
CA ALA A 18 3.26 1.46 -10.52
C ALA A 18 2.12 2.03 -9.65
N GLY A 19 2.15 3.34 -9.39
CA GLY A 19 1.08 3.98 -8.62
C GLY A 19 1.52 5.16 -7.76
N THR A 20 0.68 5.52 -6.80
CA THR A 20 0.92 6.58 -5.82
C THR A 20 0.68 6.06 -4.41
N ALA A 21 1.60 6.32 -3.50
CA ALA A 21 1.41 6.11 -2.07
C ALA A 21 1.25 7.46 -1.36
N ARG A 22 0.18 7.59 -0.58
CA ARG A 22 -0.05 8.72 0.33
C ARG A 22 0.02 8.21 1.76
N ILE A 23 0.98 8.70 2.52
CA ILE A 23 1.12 8.38 3.94
C ILE A 23 0.70 9.58 4.79
N THR A 24 -0.22 9.37 5.73
CA THR A 24 -0.68 10.36 6.70
C THR A 24 -0.36 9.87 8.11
N ALA A 25 0.54 10.56 8.79
CA ALA A 25 0.89 10.29 10.17
C ALA A 25 0.12 11.22 11.12
N GLY A 26 -0.46 10.67 12.18
CA GLY A 26 -1.27 11.45 13.13
C GLY A 26 -1.31 10.86 14.54
N LYS A 27 -2.03 11.52 15.47
CA LYS A 27 -2.25 11.00 16.83
C LYS A 27 -3.36 9.94 16.80
N ARG A 28 -2.97 8.70 16.55
CA ARG A 28 -3.89 7.56 16.34
C ARG A 28 -3.26 6.30 16.90
N THR A 29 -4.10 5.32 17.22
CA THR A 29 -3.70 4.02 17.79
C THR A 29 -3.96 2.87 16.82
N ASP A 30 -4.24 3.21 15.57
CA ASP A 30 -4.61 2.30 14.51
C ASP A 30 -3.91 2.68 13.20
N THR A 31 -3.73 1.66 12.37
CA THR A 31 -3.16 1.78 11.03
C THR A 31 -4.24 1.35 10.06
N VAL A 32 -4.60 2.25 9.15
CA VAL A 32 -5.61 2.01 8.11
C VAL A 32 -4.90 2.02 6.77
N VAL A 33 -5.17 0.98 5.97
CA VAL A 33 -4.67 0.90 4.60
C VAL A 33 -5.84 0.82 3.65
N GLU A 34 -5.82 1.69 2.66
CA GLU A 34 -6.74 1.68 1.54
C GLU A 34 -5.95 1.54 0.25
N VAL A 35 -6.43 0.68 -0.65
CA VAL A 35 -5.84 0.46 -1.97
C VAL A 35 -6.97 0.56 -2.97
N LEU A 36 -6.84 1.50 -3.91
CA LEU A 36 -7.80 1.78 -4.96
C LEU A 36 -7.13 1.67 -6.33
N PRO A 37 -7.89 1.32 -7.39
CA PRO A 37 -7.36 1.37 -8.73
C PRO A 37 -7.12 2.84 -9.10
N ALA A 38 -6.03 3.15 -9.81
CA ALA A 38 -5.81 4.51 -10.30
C ALA A 38 -6.91 4.91 -11.30
N ASN A 39 -7.37 3.97 -12.12
CA ASN A 39 -8.55 4.05 -12.96
C ASN A 39 -9.46 2.83 -12.74
N GLY A 40 -10.63 3.03 -12.13
CA GLY A 40 -11.59 1.94 -11.89
C GLY A 40 -12.21 1.31 -13.14
N ALA A 41 -12.04 1.93 -14.32
CA ALA A 41 -12.43 1.35 -15.60
C ALA A 41 -11.32 0.49 -16.24
N ASP A 42 -10.08 0.58 -15.74
CA ASP A 42 -8.95 -0.22 -16.22
C ASP A 42 -8.91 -1.56 -15.48
N GLN A 43 -9.05 -2.65 -16.23
CA GLN A 43 -9.04 -4.00 -15.66
C GLN A 43 -7.68 -4.38 -15.07
N ASP A 44 -6.58 -3.82 -15.59
CA ASP A 44 -5.25 -4.09 -15.05
C ASP A 44 -5.07 -3.39 -13.70
N ASP A 45 -5.59 -2.18 -13.53
CA ASP A 45 -5.61 -1.47 -12.23
C ASP A 45 -6.49 -2.22 -11.21
N VAL A 46 -7.68 -2.66 -11.61
CA VAL A 46 -8.58 -3.43 -10.74
C VAL A 46 -7.93 -4.74 -10.30
N ARG A 47 -7.26 -5.46 -11.21
CA ARG A 47 -6.51 -6.66 -10.85
C ARG A 47 -5.33 -6.35 -9.94
N ALA A 48 -4.61 -5.25 -10.17
CA ALA A 48 -3.49 -4.86 -9.34
C ALA A 48 -3.91 -4.64 -7.88
N VAL A 49 -5.07 -4.00 -7.66
CA VAL A 49 -5.66 -3.84 -6.32
C VAL A 49 -5.97 -5.20 -5.69
N GLN A 50 -6.65 -6.09 -6.42
CA GLN A 50 -7.04 -7.41 -5.91
C GLN A 50 -5.83 -8.30 -5.55
N GLN A 51 -4.72 -8.11 -6.25
CA GLN A 51 -3.48 -8.85 -6.03
C GLN A 51 -2.54 -8.17 -5.04
N THR A 52 -2.87 -6.95 -4.58
CA THR A 52 -2.06 -6.24 -3.59
C THR A 52 -2.13 -6.97 -2.26
N GLN A 53 -0.97 -7.31 -1.71
CA GLN A 53 -0.86 -7.96 -0.41
C GLN A 53 -0.62 -6.92 0.66
N ILE A 54 -1.44 -7.00 1.71
CA ILE A 54 -1.34 -6.14 2.89
C ILE A 54 -1.22 -7.05 4.11
N SER A 55 -0.16 -6.87 4.89
CA SER A 55 0.02 -7.57 6.16
C SER A 55 0.52 -6.61 7.22
N CYS A 56 0.07 -6.81 8.46
CA CYS A 56 0.57 -6.09 9.62
C CYS A 56 0.82 -7.10 10.74
N SER A 57 2.08 -7.22 11.16
CA SER A 57 2.49 -8.18 12.19
C SER A 57 3.71 -7.67 12.93
N GLY A 58 3.70 -7.76 14.26
CA GLY A 58 4.85 -7.37 15.09
C GLY A 58 5.30 -5.93 14.88
N GLY A 59 4.37 -4.98 14.73
CA GLY A 59 4.69 -3.56 14.51
C GLY A 59 5.22 -3.24 13.10
N ARG A 60 5.15 -4.19 12.16
CA ARG A 60 5.55 -3.97 10.77
C ARG A 60 4.35 -4.07 9.83
N LEU A 61 4.04 -2.97 9.15
CA LEU A 61 3.08 -2.92 8.04
C LEU A 61 3.83 -3.20 6.73
N THR A 62 3.30 -4.09 5.90
CA THR A 62 3.84 -4.39 4.58
C THR A 62 2.73 -4.27 3.54
N VAL A 63 2.93 -3.42 2.55
CA VAL A 63 2.05 -3.24 1.38
C VAL A 63 2.85 -3.55 0.13
N LYS A 64 2.45 -4.58 -0.61
CA LYS A 64 3.14 -5.03 -1.83
C LYS A 64 2.17 -5.14 -2.99
N THR A 65 2.37 -4.34 -4.02
CA THR A 65 1.66 -4.53 -5.30
C THR A 65 2.24 -5.70 -6.06
N PRO A 66 1.44 -6.39 -6.91
CA PRO A 66 1.98 -7.41 -7.81
C PRO A 66 3.06 -6.80 -8.71
N LYS A 67 4.20 -7.49 -8.82
CA LYS A 67 5.24 -7.12 -9.79
C LYS A 67 4.76 -7.45 -11.20
N LYS A 68 5.15 -6.64 -12.18
CA LYS A 68 4.91 -6.92 -13.61
C LYS A 68 5.44 -8.30 -13.99
N ARG A 69 4.54 -9.28 -14.15
CA ARG A 69 4.87 -10.65 -14.58
C ARG A 69 4.77 -10.86 -16.09
N THR A 70 4.27 -9.89 -16.84
CA THR A 70 4.05 -10.02 -18.28
C THR A 70 4.97 -9.08 -19.08
N LEU A 71 5.64 -9.65 -20.09
CA LEU A 71 6.41 -8.89 -21.09
C LEU A 71 5.51 -8.04 -22.00
N PHE A 72 4.21 -8.34 -22.04
CA PHE A 72 3.19 -7.64 -22.81
C PHE A 72 2.09 -7.13 -21.87
N GLY A 73 1.79 -5.83 -21.93
CA GLY A 73 0.77 -5.16 -21.12
C GLY A 73 1.27 -3.92 -20.36
N LYS A 74 0.36 -3.00 -20.03
CA LYS A 74 0.65 -1.90 -19.10
C LYS A 74 0.66 -2.45 -17.67
N PRO A 75 1.59 -2.01 -16.80
CA PRO A 75 1.48 -2.35 -15.39
C PRO A 75 0.21 -1.70 -14.83
N GLY A 76 -0.59 -2.46 -14.08
CA GLY A 76 -1.72 -1.89 -13.36
C GLY A 76 -1.22 -0.89 -12.32
N SER A 77 -1.88 0.26 -12.23
CA SER A 77 -1.54 1.37 -11.34
C SER A 77 -2.53 1.44 -10.19
N VAL A 78 -2.01 1.66 -8.98
CA VAL A 78 -2.84 1.76 -7.76
C VAL A 78 -2.60 3.05 -7.02
N VAL A 79 -3.60 3.48 -6.25
CA VAL A 79 -3.48 4.54 -5.25
C VAL A 79 -3.58 3.89 -3.88
N VAL A 80 -2.50 3.99 -3.11
CA VAL A 80 -2.41 3.47 -1.75
C VAL A 80 -2.50 4.63 -0.78
N SER A 81 -3.46 4.61 0.14
CA SER A 81 -3.54 5.52 1.27
C SER A 81 -3.19 4.75 2.53
N ILE A 82 -2.18 5.21 3.25
CA ILE A 82 -1.75 4.66 4.53
C ILE A 82 -1.89 5.73 5.58
N GLU A 83 -2.53 5.35 6.65
CA GLU A 83 -2.93 6.22 7.72
C GLU A 83 -2.39 5.54 8.99
N LEU A 84 -1.46 6.17 9.71
CA LEU A 84 -0.67 5.49 10.75
C LEU A 84 -0.30 6.41 11.94
N PRO A 85 0.14 5.85 13.09
CA PRO A 85 0.59 6.63 14.24
C PRO A 85 1.82 7.50 13.94
N ALA A 86 1.84 8.72 14.48
CA ALA A 86 2.99 9.61 14.39
C ALA A 86 4.24 8.99 15.02
N GLY A 87 5.41 9.20 14.40
CA GLY A 87 6.68 8.58 14.81
C GLY A 87 6.97 7.23 14.14
N SER A 88 6.08 6.76 13.25
CA SER A 88 6.30 5.55 12.46
C SER A 88 7.37 5.76 11.38
N ASP A 89 8.15 4.72 11.13
CA ASP A 89 9.15 4.67 10.05
C ASP A 89 8.49 4.26 8.73
N VAL A 90 8.93 4.84 7.62
CA VAL A 90 8.40 4.53 6.29
C VAL A 90 9.53 4.23 5.32
N TRP A 91 9.46 3.07 4.68
CA TRP A 91 10.35 2.67 3.59
C TRP A 91 9.54 2.42 2.33
N GLY A 92 9.85 3.18 1.28
CA GLY A 92 9.25 3.04 -0.04
C GLY A 92 10.22 2.44 -1.04
N THR A 93 9.75 1.55 -1.90
CA THR A 93 10.46 1.12 -3.11
C THR A 93 9.50 1.20 -4.28
N SER A 94 9.88 1.93 -5.34
CA SER A 94 9.18 1.94 -6.62
C SER A 94 10.06 1.37 -7.73
N ALA A 95 9.43 0.70 -8.70
CA ALA A 95 10.12 0.13 -9.86
C ALA A 95 10.16 1.06 -11.09
N LEU A 96 9.31 2.10 -11.11
CA LEU A 96 9.12 3.07 -12.18
C LEU A 96 8.98 4.48 -11.63
#